data_AF-A0A9D8F9P6-F1
#
_entry.id   AF-A0A9D8F9P6-F1
#
_cell.length_a   1.000
_cell.length_b   1.000
_cell.length_c   1.000
_cell.angle_alpha   90.00
_cell.angle_beta   90.00
_cell.angle_gamma   90.00
#
_symmetry.space_group_name_H-M   'P 1'
#
loop_
_entity.id
_entity.type
_entity.pdbx_description
1 polymer ?
#
loop_
_entity_poly.entity_id
_entity_poly.type
_entity_poly.pdbx_seq_one_letter_code
_entity_poly.pdbx_strand_id
1 'polypeptide(L)' 'MNPLSSGAARVSLALLMAVMTAFARAATPEADWRLPDENPNSPRFHASVSPRDYVFQVSAFYFGSAE' A
#
# COMPACT_ATOMS: atom_id res chain seq x y z
N MET A 1 -38.70 19.76 22.09
CA MET A 1 -37.51 20.00 21.26
C MET A 1 -36.35 19.26 21.90
N ASN A 2 -35.86 18.18 21.30
CA ASN A 2 -34.83 17.30 21.86
C ASN A 2 -33.43 17.83 21.49
N PRO A 3 -32.56 18.21 22.45
CA PRO A 3 -31.25 18.81 22.15
C PRO A 3 -30.15 17.79 21.83
N LEU A 4 -30.47 16.50 21.68
CA LEU A 4 -29.50 15.40 21.65
C LEU A 4 -28.89 15.08 20.26
N SER A 5 -29.33 15.71 19.16
CA SER A 5 -28.84 15.34 17.82
C SER A 5 -27.54 16.04 17.37
N SER A 6 -27.07 17.05 18.12
CA SER A 6 -25.95 17.90 17.71
C SER A 6 -24.57 17.27 17.94
N GLY A 7 -24.39 16.47 19.01
CA GLY A 7 -23.10 15.89 19.38
C GLY A 7 -22.74 14.64 18.57
N ALA A 8 -23.68 13.71 18.41
CA ALA A 8 -23.44 12.42 17.75
C ALA A 8 -23.10 12.57 16.26
N ALA A 9 -23.82 13.45 15.54
CA ALA A 9 -23.57 13.70 14.12
C ALA A 9 -22.16 14.30 13.86
N ARG A 10 -21.66 15.13 14.78
CA ARG A 10 -20.32 15.72 14.70
C ARG A 10 -19.21 14.69 14.92
N VAL A 11 -19.42 13.76 15.85
CA VAL A 11 -18.48 12.64 16.09
C VAL A 11 -18.45 11.69 14.89
N SER A 12 -19.60 11.36 14.30
CA SER A 12 -19.69 10.51 13.11
C SER A 12 -18.99 11.12 11.89
N LEU A 13 -19.14 12.44 11.68
CA LEU A 13 -18.46 13.13 10.58
C LEU A 13 -16.94 13.20 10.80
N ALA A 14 -16.48 13.51 12.02
CA ALA A 14 -15.06 13.53 12.34
C ALA A 14 -14.41 12.14 12.18
N LEU A 15 -15.10 11.08 12.58
CA LEU A 15 -14.64 9.71 12.40
C LEU A 15 -14.59 9.33 10.92
N LEU A 16 -15.62 9.67 10.14
CA LEU A 16 -15.65 9.43 8.69
C LEU A 16 -14.51 10.17 7.98
N MET A 17 -14.27 11.44 8.34
CA MET A 17 -13.19 12.24 7.77
C MET A 17 -11.82 11.66 8.13
N ALA A 18 -11.61 11.21 9.37
CA ALA A 18 -10.35 10.58 9.79
C ALA A 18 -10.07 9.29 9.00
N VAL A 19 -11.09 8.46 8.77
CA VAL A 19 -11.00 7.24 7.95
C VAL A 19 -10.64 7.60 6.51
N MET A 20 -11.33 8.56 5.89
CA MET A 20 -11.07 8.98 4.51
C MET A 20 -9.66 9.60 4.34
N THR A 21 -9.16 10.31 5.35
CA THR A 21 -7.81 10.90 5.30
C THR A 21 -6.72 9.82 5.39
N ALA A 22 -6.97 8.73 6.12
CA ALA A 22 -6.05 7.59 6.16
C ALA A 22 -5.91 6.89 4.80
N PHE A 23 -6.99 6.81 4.02
CA PHE A 23 -6.96 6.26 2.66
C PHE A 23 -6.47 7.26 1.59
N ALA A 24 -6.51 8.56 1.87
CA ALA A 24 -5.99 9.60 0.98
C ALA A 24 -4.46 9.80 1.09
N ARG A 25 -3.77 9.02 1.93
CA ARG A 25 -2.31 8.95 1.94
C ARG A 25 -1.87 8.45 0.56
N ALA A 26 -1.37 9.37 -0.27
CA ALA A 26 -1.02 9.12 -1.66
C ALA A 26 -0.23 7.82 -1.80
N ALA A 27 -0.69 6.92 -2.67
CA ALA A 27 0.08 5.77 -3.10
C ALA A 27 1.41 6.30 -3.63
N THR A 28 2.51 5.98 -2.95
CA THR A 28 3.84 6.34 -3.44
C THR A 28 4.05 5.62 -4.76
N PRO A 29 4.56 6.29 -5.80
CA PRO A 29 4.85 5.63 -7.07
C PRO A 29 5.85 4.51 -6.81
N GLU A 30 5.40 3.27 -6.94
CA GLU A 30 6.26 2.10 -6.82
C GLU A 30 7.22 2.07 -8.01
N ALA A 31 8.48 1.79 -7.72
CA ALA A 31 9.53 1.74 -8.72
C ALA A 31 9.20 0.69 -9.79
N ASP A 32 9.35 1.06 -11.07
CA ASP A 32 9.04 0.18 -12.21
C ASP A 32 10.30 -0.38 -12.87
N TRP A 33 11.29 -0.73 -12.04
CA TRP A 33 12.42 -1.50 -12.53
C TRP A 33 12.00 -2.95 -12.76
N ARG A 34 12.70 -3.61 -13.68
CA ARG A 34 12.49 -5.01 -14.01
C ARG A 34 13.80 -5.75 -13.86
N LEU A 35 13.77 -6.83 -13.11
CA LEU A 35 14.92 -7.72 -12.91
C LEU A 35 14.52 -9.16 -13.26
N PRO A 36 15.47 -9.99 -13.73
CA PRO A 36 15.22 -11.42 -13.83
C PRO A 36 15.04 -12.03 -12.43
N ASP A 37 14.11 -12.97 -12.31
CA ASP A 37 13.95 -13.78 -11.11
C ASP A 37 15.05 -14.84 -11.05
N GLU A 38 16.02 -14.63 -10.17
CA GLU A 38 17.16 -15.53 -9.96
C GLU A 38 16.90 -16.58 -8.85
N ASN A 39 15.68 -16.65 -8.29
CA ASN A 39 15.35 -17.65 -7.28
C ASN A 39 14.99 -18.99 -7.96
N PRO A 40 15.81 -20.06 -7.86
CA PRO A 40 15.53 -21.33 -8.51
C PRO A 40 14.29 -22.05 -7.95
N ASN A 41 13.81 -21.66 -6.77
CA ASN A 41 12.59 -22.20 -6.17
C ASN A 41 11.34 -21.43 -6.58
N SER A 42 11.48 -20.35 -7.37
CA SER A 42 10.35 -19.57 -7.84
C SER A 42 9.62 -20.32 -8.97
N PRO A 43 8.27 -20.32 -9.00
CA PRO A 43 7.51 -20.79 -10.15
C PRO A 43 7.71 -19.91 -11.40
N ARG A 44 8.42 -18.79 -11.27
CA ARG A 44 8.71 -17.82 -12.33
C ARG A 44 10.21 -17.66 -12.57
N PHE A 45 11.02 -18.68 -12.26
CA PHE A 45 12.47 -18.64 -12.43
C PHE A 45 12.87 -18.12 -13.84
N HIS A 46 13.79 -17.16 -13.87
CA HIS A 46 14.24 -16.37 -15.03
C HIS A 46 13.20 -15.46 -15.71
N ALA A 47 11.96 -15.38 -15.21
CA ALA A 47 11.00 -14.42 -15.72
C ALA A 47 11.40 -12.98 -15.32
N SER A 48 11.03 -12.01 -16.15
CA SER A 48 11.16 -10.59 -15.79
C SER A 48 10.09 -10.24 -14.76
N VAL A 49 10.51 -9.77 -13.59
CA VAL A 49 9.63 -9.36 -12.48
C VAL A 49 9.83 -7.89 -12.13
N SER A 50 8.75 -7.23 -11.73
CA SER A 50 8.69 -5.85 -11.24
C SER A 50 8.09 -5.82 -9.84
N PRO A 51 8.46 -4.86 -8.98
CA PRO A 51 7.73 -4.59 -7.73
C PRO A 51 6.22 -4.46 -7.92
N ARG A 52 5.79 -3.96 -9.09
CA ARG A 52 4.38 -3.82 -9.45
C ARG A 52 3.62 -5.14 -9.63
N ASP A 53 4.32 -6.25 -9.86
CA ASP A 53 3.70 -7.58 -9.94
C ASP A 53 3.20 -8.07 -8.57
N TYR A 54 3.59 -7.38 -7.49
CA TYR A 54 3.26 -7.71 -6.10
C TYR A 54 2.34 -6.67 -5.45
N VAL A 55 1.67 -5.83 -6.23
CA VAL A 55 0.67 -4.88 -5.70
C VAL A 55 -0.40 -5.65 -4.93
N PHE A 56 -0.85 -5.06 -3.81
CA PHE A 56 -1.75 -5.67 -2.83
C PHE A 56 -1.16 -6.84 -2.04
N GLN A 57 0.14 -7.08 -2.13
CA GLN A 57 0.86 -8.05 -1.29
C GLN A 57 1.87 -7.34 -0.40
N VAL A 58 2.05 -7.83 0.83
CA VAL A 58 3.13 -7.37 1.71
C VAL A 58 4.45 -7.90 1.14
N SER A 59 5.32 -6.98 0.73
CA SER A 59 6.58 -7.29 0.05
C SER A 59 7.72 -6.51 0.69
N ALA A 60 8.93 -7.07 0.64
CA ALA A 60 10.16 -6.40 1.08
C ALA A 60 11.21 -6.47 -0.03
N PHE A 61 11.87 -5.34 -0.29
CA PHE A 61 12.93 -5.22 -1.27
C PHE A 61 14.22 -4.78 -0.57
N TYR A 62 15.32 -5.47 -0.85
CA TYR A 62 16.65 -5.14 -0.32
C TYR A 62 17.60 -4.93 -1.49
N PHE A 63 18.40 -3.86 -1.41
CA PHE A 63 19.41 -3.52 -2.41
C PHE A 63 20.78 -3.56 -1.72
N GLY A 64 21.75 -4.18 -2.37
CA GLY A 64 23.12 -4.27 -1.89
C GLY A 64 24.11 -4.20 -3.05
N SER A 65 25.35 -3.84 -2.74
CA SER A 65 26.48 -3.83 -3.68
C SER A 65 27.54 -4.81 -3.18
N ALA A 66 28.26 -5.43 -4.13
CA ALA A 66 29.51 -6.12 -3.84
C ALA A 66 30.64 -5.08 -3.97
N GLU A 67 30.94 -4.39 -2.88
CA GLU A 67 32.22 -3.66 -2.74
C GLU A 67 33.24 -4.54 -2.02
#